data_AF-A0A8B6DQG5-F1
#
_entry.id   AF-A0A8B6DQG5-F1
#
_cell.length_a   1.000
_cell.length_b   1.000
_cell.length_c   1.000
_cell.angle_alpha   90.00
_cell.angle_beta   90.00
_cell.angle_gamma   90.00
#
_symmetry.space_group_name_H-M   'P 1'
#
loop_
_entity.id
_entity.type
_entity.pdbx_description
1 polymer ?
#
loop_
_entity_poly.entity_id
_entity_poly.type
_entity_poly.pdbx_seq_one_letter_code
_entity_poly.pdbx_strand_id
1 'polypeptide(L)'
;MSHRDDYKYDVEQQLPLPEFFRNYKDKLPLLVIVTAGFCGETKNDEYPYNEIIRLHKSCSQLRVLGKFSSHDGAKQEFLSIPVDSSCMFSVVKKSKRVGKPKLMLELLAKKDLPVHVRYVSSSNGEIKPAVLACIKGVDILLMKTYVEDFIQGNCLQQGVLSPDPSLVALCANISVSIITGYANKPQEKFHAKLRSMEAFVDHNIKFYEGCLEITKFNSDSMTTGTGNPIPRDLLPFYSMQSSEKTDTPPILIPKAKE
;
A
#
# COMPACT_ATOMS: atom_id res chain seq x y z
N MET A 1 -21.25 12.89 -26.82
CA MET A 1 -21.26 11.47 -26.42
C MET A 1 -19.82 10.96 -26.54
N SER A 2 -19.14 10.74 -25.42
CA SER A 2 -17.73 10.34 -25.41
C SER A 2 -17.63 8.83 -25.65
N HIS A 3 -16.97 8.43 -26.72
CA HIS A 3 -16.68 7.02 -27.02
C HIS A 3 -15.73 6.49 -25.94
N ARG A 4 -16.27 5.77 -24.94
CA ARG A 4 -15.46 4.81 -24.19
C ARG A 4 -15.03 3.76 -25.21
N ASP A 5 -13.73 3.63 -25.41
CA ASP A 5 -13.20 2.52 -26.17
C ASP A 5 -13.48 1.24 -25.37
N ASP A 6 -14.29 0.34 -25.92
CA ASP A 6 -14.52 -0.97 -25.32
C ASP A 6 -13.20 -1.74 -25.36
N TYR A 7 -12.66 -2.07 -24.18
CA TYR A 7 -11.42 -2.83 -24.04
C TYR A 7 -11.69 -4.33 -24.04
N LYS A 8 -10.78 -5.09 -24.64
CA LYS A 8 -10.78 -6.55 -24.59
C LYS A 8 -9.90 -7.01 -23.43
N TYR A 9 -10.48 -7.73 -22.49
CA TYR A 9 -9.81 -8.37 -21.35
C TYR A 9 -10.59 -9.64 -20.98
N ASP A 10 -9.95 -10.55 -20.24
CA ASP A 10 -10.57 -11.80 -19.79
C ASP A 10 -10.85 -11.71 -18.29
N VAL A 11 -12.13 -11.74 -17.91
CA VAL A 11 -12.58 -11.66 -16.50
C VAL A 11 -12.17 -12.93 -15.75
N GLU A 12 -12.13 -14.08 -16.41
CA GLU A 12 -11.76 -15.37 -15.78
C GLU A 12 -10.25 -15.43 -15.45
N GLN A 13 -9.45 -14.56 -16.09
CA GLN A 13 -8.01 -14.42 -15.84
C GLN A 13 -7.70 -13.27 -14.86
N GLN A 14 -8.70 -12.74 -14.16
CA GLN A 14 -8.46 -11.72 -13.15
C GLN A 14 -7.61 -12.27 -12.00
N LEU A 15 -6.72 -11.44 -11.48
CA LEU A 15 -5.86 -11.79 -10.35
C LEU A 15 -5.92 -10.69 -9.28
N PRO A 16 -5.94 -11.06 -7.99
CA PRO A 16 -5.65 -10.10 -6.91
C PRO A 16 -4.28 -9.45 -7.13
N LEU A 17 -4.13 -8.17 -6.79
CA LEU A 17 -2.88 -7.42 -7.02
C LEU A 17 -1.61 -8.12 -6.51
N PRO A 18 -1.56 -8.73 -5.31
CA PRO A 18 -0.40 -9.50 -4.86
C PRO A 18 -0.01 -10.64 -5.81
N GLU A 19 -0.99 -11.33 -6.37
CA GLU A 19 -0.76 -12.45 -7.28
C GLU A 19 -0.39 -11.97 -8.67
N PHE A 20 -1.08 -10.93 -9.16
CA PHE A 20 -0.71 -10.23 -10.39
C PHE A 20 0.76 -9.78 -10.34
N PHE A 21 1.17 -9.15 -9.24
CA PHE A 21 2.54 -8.69 -9.04
C PHE A 21 3.55 -9.84 -9.14
N ARG A 22 3.32 -10.95 -8.45
CA ARG A 22 4.21 -12.13 -8.53
C ARG A 22 4.35 -12.66 -9.96
N ASN A 23 3.27 -12.63 -10.76
CA ASN A 23 3.23 -13.24 -12.08
C ASN A 23 3.72 -12.31 -13.21
N TYR A 24 3.62 -10.99 -13.01
CA TYR A 24 3.76 -10.00 -14.08
C TYR A 24 4.70 -8.83 -13.78
N LYS A 25 5.30 -8.70 -12.58
CA LYS A 25 6.20 -7.57 -12.25
C LYS A 25 7.36 -7.39 -13.27
N ASP A 26 7.88 -8.50 -13.81
CA ASP A 26 9.00 -8.50 -14.75
C ASP A 26 8.55 -8.31 -16.22
N LYS A 27 7.24 -8.13 -16.46
CA LYS A 27 6.63 -7.93 -17.77
C LYS A 27 6.01 -6.54 -17.94
N LEU A 28 6.19 -5.66 -16.96
CA LEU A 28 5.76 -4.27 -17.04
C LEU A 28 6.55 -3.52 -18.15
N PRO A 29 5.95 -2.54 -18.85
CA PRO A 29 4.65 -1.94 -18.60
C PRO A 29 3.45 -2.72 -19.16
N LEU A 30 2.32 -2.73 -18.43
CA LEU A 30 1.07 -3.38 -18.81
C LEU A 30 -0.12 -2.45 -18.61
N LEU A 31 -1.12 -2.54 -19.50
CA LEU A 31 -2.40 -1.86 -19.32
C LEU A 31 -3.39 -2.83 -18.68
N VAL A 32 -3.98 -2.45 -17.55
CA VAL A 32 -4.91 -3.29 -16.80
C VAL A 32 -6.22 -2.57 -16.52
N ILE A 33 -7.27 -3.34 -16.27
CA ILE A 33 -8.55 -2.86 -15.76
C ILE A 33 -8.80 -3.46 -14.37
N VAL A 34 -9.33 -2.65 -13.47
CA VAL A 34 -9.76 -3.06 -12.13
C VAL A 34 -11.09 -3.80 -12.26
N THR A 35 -11.08 -5.11 -12.03
CA THR A 35 -12.24 -6.00 -12.14
C THR A 35 -12.92 -6.23 -10.80
N ALA A 36 -12.20 -6.05 -9.69
CA ALA A 36 -12.77 -5.93 -8.35
C ALA A 36 -12.12 -4.72 -7.67
N GLY A 37 -12.91 -3.68 -7.42
CA GLY A 37 -12.42 -2.44 -6.82
C GLY A 37 -12.45 -2.47 -5.30
N PHE A 38 -11.67 -1.59 -4.68
CA PHE A 38 -11.61 -1.42 -3.24
C PHE A 38 -11.65 0.07 -2.88
N CYS A 39 -12.48 0.42 -1.89
CA CYS A 39 -12.49 1.75 -1.29
C CYS A 39 -11.56 1.70 -0.07
N GLY A 40 -10.26 1.75 -0.35
CA GLY A 40 -9.21 1.69 0.67
C GLY A 40 -9.22 2.88 1.62
N GLU A 41 -8.44 2.76 2.69
CA GLU A 41 -8.26 3.85 3.66
C GLU A 41 -7.19 4.85 3.20
N THR A 42 -6.49 4.52 2.11
CA THR A 42 -5.41 5.33 1.56
C THR A 42 -5.59 5.50 0.05
N LYS A 43 -5.00 6.56 -0.49
CA LYS A 43 -4.92 6.75 -1.95
C LYS A 43 -4.17 5.64 -2.69
N ASN A 44 -3.41 4.80 -1.96
CA ASN A 44 -2.60 3.74 -2.57
C ASN A 44 -3.38 2.43 -2.72
N ASP A 45 -4.54 2.30 -2.09
CA ASP A 45 -5.43 1.13 -2.15
C ASP A 45 -6.90 1.52 -2.45
N GLU A 46 -7.12 2.75 -2.89
CA GLU A 46 -8.43 3.24 -3.35
C GLU A 46 -8.50 3.19 -4.87
N TYR A 47 -9.09 2.12 -5.40
CA TYR A 47 -9.26 1.92 -6.84
C TYR A 47 -10.67 1.37 -7.14
N PRO A 48 -11.57 2.19 -7.72
CA PRO A 48 -12.91 1.74 -8.09
C PRO A 48 -12.92 0.71 -9.22
N TYR A 49 -14.00 -0.06 -9.28
CA TYR A 49 -14.30 -0.96 -10.39
C TYR A 49 -14.30 -0.21 -11.74
N ASN A 50 -13.82 -0.87 -12.80
CA ASN A 50 -13.62 -0.33 -14.15
C ASN A 50 -12.58 0.79 -14.27
N GLU A 51 -11.79 1.08 -13.23
CA GLU A 51 -10.64 1.94 -13.41
C GLU A 51 -9.59 1.25 -14.28
N ILE A 52 -8.97 2.02 -15.17
CA ILE A 52 -7.93 1.52 -16.07
C ILE A 52 -6.61 2.14 -15.64
N ILE A 53 -5.60 1.31 -15.48
CA ILE A 53 -4.29 1.73 -14.99
C ILE A 53 -3.23 1.21 -15.96
N ARG A 54 -2.33 2.09 -16.41
CA ARG A 54 -1.09 1.66 -17.05
C ARG A 54 -0.06 1.45 -15.95
N LEU A 55 0.22 0.20 -15.63
CA LEU A 55 1.25 -0.19 -14.67
C LEU A 55 2.61 -0.14 -15.37
N HIS A 56 3.57 0.56 -14.79
CA HIS A 56 4.84 0.90 -15.43
C HIS A 56 6.03 0.12 -14.89
N LYS A 57 6.20 0.11 -13.57
CA LYS A 57 7.30 -0.57 -12.90
C LYS A 57 6.95 -0.94 -11.48
N SER A 58 7.60 -1.96 -10.96
CA SER A 58 7.61 -2.25 -9.53
C SER A 58 8.56 -1.30 -8.80
N CYS A 59 8.26 -0.98 -7.55
CA CYS A 59 9.23 -0.42 -6.63
C CYS A 59 9.09 -1.08 -5.27
N SER A 60 10.22 -1.16 -4.56
CA SER A 60 10.29 -1.74 -3.23
C SER A 60 10.84 -0.69 -2.28
N GLN A 61 10.23 -0.56 -1.11
CA GLN A 61 10.66 0.39 -0.10
C GLN A 61 11.05 -0.33 1.19
N LEU A 62 12.25 -0.04 1.66
CA LEU A 62 12.72 -0.53 2.96
C LEU A 62 12.08 0.29 4.08
N ARG A 63 11.48 -0.40 5.05
CA ARG A 63 10.75 0.19 6.16
C ARG A 63 11.16 -0.43 7.48
N VAL A 64 10.90 0.27 8.57
CA VAL A 64 11.16 -0.15 9.95
C VAL A 64 9.84 -0.31 10.68
N LEU A 65 9.70 -1.44 11.38
CA LEU A 65 8.62 -1.65 12.32
C LEU A 65 8.95 -0.91 13.63
N GLY A 66 8.16 0.11 13.95
CA GLY A 66 8.16 0.77 15.25
C GLY A 66 7.03 0.26 16.13
N LYS A 67 7.29 0.09 17.43
CA LYS A 67 6.28 -0.26 18.44
C LYS A 67 6.25 0.81 19.53
N PHE A 68 5.07 1.24 19.93
CA PHE A 68 4.88 2.21 21.00
C PHE A 68 3.62 1.91 21.81
N SER A 69 3.57 2.36 23.06
CA SER A 69 2.34 2.32 23.86
C SER A 69 1.48 3.52 23.52
N SER A 70 0.17 3.30 23.35
CA SER A 70 -0.80 4.38 23.26
C SER A 70 -0.73 5.30 24.48
N HIS A 71 -1.21 6.55 24.35
CA HIS A 71 -1.18 7.54 25.45
C HIS A 71 -1.91 7.07 26.73
N ASP A 72 -2.92 6.20 26.59
CA ASP A 72 -3.63 5.59 27.72
C ASP A 72 -2.90 4.35 28.31
N GLY A 73 -1.78 3.93 27.71
CA GLY A 73 -0.97 2.79 28.10
C GLY A 73 -1.65 1.42 27.90
N ALA A 74 -2.90 1.40 27.43
CA ALA A 74 -3.73 0.20 27.41
C ALA A 74 -3.44 -0.70 26.21
N LYS A 75 -2.91 -0.15 25.12
CA LYS A 75 -2.68 -0.89 23.87
C LYS A 75 -1.27 -0.65 23.33
N GLN A 76 -0.72 -1.70 22.73
CA GLN A 76 0.49 -1.61 21.93
C GLN A 76 0.08 -1.27 20.50
N GLU A 77 0.71 -0.24 19.94
CA GLU A 77 0.48 0.21 18.58
C GLU A 77 1.76 0.08 17.76
N PHE A 78 1.59 -0.06 16.45
CA PHE A 78 2.68 -0.29 15.51
C PHE A 78 2.73 0.77 14.42
N LEU A 79 3.95 1.16 14.07
CA LEU A 79 4.27 2.11 13.02
C LEU A 79 5.06 1.42 11.92
N SER A 80 4.77 1.86 10.71
CA SER A 80 5.46 1.55 9.47
C SER A 80 6.24 2.82 9.08
N ILE A 81 7.56 2.80 9.21
CA ILE A 81 8.43 3.98 9.03
C ILE A 81 9.34 3.76 7.81
N PRO A 82 9.30 4.62 6.77
CA PRO A 82 10.24 4.53 5.66
C PRO A 82 11.67 4.83 6.10
N VAL A 83 12.64 4.02 5.67
CA VAL A 83 14.06 4.21 6.01
C VAL A 83 14.64 5.47 5.38
N ASP A 84 14.15 5.80 4.19
CA ASP A 84 14.45 6.98 3.38
C ASP A 84 13.66 8.24 3.77
N SER A 85 12.84 8.16 4.84
CA SER A 85 12.12 9.34 5.33
C SER A 85 13.07 10.47 5.78
N SER A 86 12.62 11.72 5.61
CA SER A 86 13.31 12.91 6.14
C SER A 86 13.04 13.13 7.63
N CYS A 87 12.35 12.19 8.27
CA CYS A 87 12.05 12.22 9.70
C CYS A 87 13.31 11.95 10.54
N MET A 88 13.53 12.81 11.53
CA MET A 88 14.65 12.71 12.45
C MET A 88 14.22 12.13 13.81
N PHE A 89 15.05 11.24 14.33
CA PHE A 89 14.84 10.56 15.60
C PHE A 89 16.06 10.67 16.51
N SER A 90 15.83 10.76 17.82
CA SER A 90 16.90 10.68 18.82
C SER A 90 16.85 9.33 19.53
N VAL A 91 18.01 8.70 19.73
CA VAL A 91 18.11 7.48 20.55
C VAL A 91 17.78 7.80 22.00
N VAL A 92 17.04 6.93 22.66
CA VAL A 92 16.67 7.05 24.08
C VAL A 92 17.38 5.97 24.90
N LYS A 93 18.00 6.38 26.01
CA LYS A 93 18.55 5.47 27.02
C LYS A 93 18.11 5.95 28.41
N LYS A 94 17.54 5.05 29.22
CA LYS A 94 17.03 5.38 30.57
C LYS A 94 16.14 6.65 30.55
N SER A 95 15.22 6.70 29.58
CA SER A 95 14.28 7.80 29.37
C SER A 95 14.89 9.16 28.99
N LYS A 96 16.20 9.23 28.71
CA LYS A 96 16.91 10.44 28.26
C LYS A 96 17.33 10.29 26.80
N ARG A 97 17.20 11.38 26.04
CA ARG A 97 17.74 11.48 24.68
C ARG A 97 19.27 11.45 24.73
N VAL A 98 19.89 10.67 23.86
CA VAL A 98 21.35 10.52 23.79
C VAL A 98 21.83 10.80 22.37
N GLY A 99 22.79 11.72 22.25
CA GLY A 99 23.37 12.13 20.98
C GLY A 99 22.51 13.12 20.19
N LYS A 100 22.96 13.45 18.98
CA LYS A 100 22.22 14.30 18.05
C LYS A 100 21.09 13.51 17.36
N PRO A 101 19.97 14.18 17.00
CA PRO A 101 18.96 13.58 16.12
C PRO A 101 19.59 13.11 14.81
N LYS A 102 19.05 12.03 14.25
CA LYS A 102 19.54 11.38 13.03
C LYS A 102 18.38 10.92 12.17
N LEU A 103 18.62 10.80 10.87
CA LEU A 103 17.69 10.14 9.95
C LEU A 103 17.61 8.63 10.25
N MET A 104 16.53 7.98 9.81
CA MET A 104 16.37 6.53 10.01
C MET A 104 17.52 5.75 9.37
N LEU A 105 17.90 6.08 8.12
CA LEU A 105 19.04 5.49 7.44
C LEU A 105 20.36 5.59 8.25
N GLU A 106 20.64 6.76 8.82
CA GLU A 106 21.85 6.99 9.63
C GLU A 106 21.84 6.24 10.97
N LEU A 107 20.64 6.02 11.53
CA LEU A 107 20.45 5.24 12.75
C LEU A 107 20.76 3.78 12.50
N LEU A 108 20.15 3.20 11.47
CA LEU A 108 20.32 1.79 11.11
C LEU A 108 21.76 1.46 10.69
N ALA A 109 22.47 2.40 10.06
CA ALA A 109 23.88 2.21 9.70
C ALA A 109 24.84 2.07 10.91
N LYS A 110 24.40 2.47 12.12
CA LYS A 110 25.26 2.57 13.32
C LYS A 110 24.74 1.79 14.51
N LYS A 111 23.56 1.19 14.41
CA LYS A 111 22.85 0.55 15.51
C LYS A 111 22.13 -0.69 15.02
N ASP A 112 22.37 -1.78 15.73
CA ASP A 112 21.56 -2.98 15.61
C ASP A 112 20.19 -2.73 16.23
N LEU A 113 19.17 -3.32 15.63
CA LEU A 113 17.84 -3.39 16.17
C LEU A 113 17.76 -4.52 17.23
N PRO A 114 16.96 -4.38 18.29
CA PRO A 114 16.02 -3.30 18.55
C PRO A 114 16.64 -2.06 19.23
N VAL A 115 16.09 -0.88 18.96
CA VAL A 115 16.55 0.39 19.55
C VAL A 115 15.39 1.33 19.91
N HIS A 116 15.46 1.94 21.10
CA HIS A 116 14.51 2.97 21.52
C HIS A 116 14.87 4.32 20.92
N VAL A 117 13.87 4.97 20.33
CA VAL A 117 13.99 6.30 19.73
C VAL A 117 12.80 7.17 20.10
N ARG A 118 12.95 8.48 19.90
CA ARG A 118 11.85 9.45 20.00
C ARG A 118 11.88 10.35 18.77
N TYR A 119 10.69 10.57 18.18
CA TYR A 119 10.53 11.53 17.09
C TYR A 119 10.96 12.94 17.52
N VAL A 120 11.61 13.66 16.62
CA VAL A 120 12.07 15.04 16.83
C VAL A 120 11.42 16.00 15.85
N SER A 121 11.63 15.80 14.56
CA SER A 121 11.17 16.69 13.49
C SER A 121 11.13 15.98 12.14
N SER A 122 10.49 16.59 11.15
CA SER A 122 10.51 16.21 9.74
C SER A 122 10.66 17.50 8.93
N SER A 123 11.37 17.46 7.79
CA SER A 123 11.51 18.62 6.91
C SER A 123 10.34 18.77 5.94
N ASN A 124 9.59 17.70 5.65
CA ASN A 124 8.69 17.65 4.48
C ASN A 124 7.24 17.24 4.75
N GLY A 125 6.74 17.34 6.00
CA GLY A 125 5.32 17.04 6.28
C GLY A 125 4.93 15.57 6.04
N GLU A 126 5.90 14.67 6.08
CA GLU A 126 5.77 13.21 5.81
C GLU A 126 4.96 12.44 6.87
N ILE A 127 4.33 13.15 7.80
CA ILE A 127 3.57 12.57 8.90
C ILE A 127 2.20 13.22 8.93
N LYS A 128 1.16 12.42 8.73
CA LYS A 128 -0.24 12.86 8.90
C LYS A 128 -0.41 13.43 10.32
N PRO A 129 -1.16 14.52 10.51
CA PRO A 129 -1.35 15.14 11.83
C PRO A 129 -1.81 14.16 12.92
N ALA A 130 -2.69 13.21 12.58
CA ALA A 130 -3.15 12.16 13.50
C ALA A 130 -2.00 11.25 13.97
N VAL A 131 -1.13 10.80 13.05
CA VAL A 131 0.03 9.97 13.40
C VAL A 131 1.02 10.78 14.24
N LEU A 132 1.27 12.04 13.87
CA LEU A 132 2.16 12.93 14.62
C LEU A 132 1.69 13.11 16.08
N ALA A 133 0.39 13.29 16.30
CA ALA A 133 -0.19 13.43 17.63
C ALA A 133 0.04 12.16 18.50
N CYS A 134 0.00 10.97 17.89
CA CYS A 134 0.26 9.72 18.59
C CYS A 134 1.74 9.56 18.99
N ILE A 135 2.68 9.99 18.15
CA ILE A 135 4.10 9.67 18.34
C ILE A 135 4.91 10.80 19.00
N LYS A 136 4.36 12.02 19.06
CA LYS A 136 5.06 13.17 19.62
C LYS A 136 5.30 12.98 21.11
N GLY A 137 6.58 12.97 21.49
CA GLY A 137 6.98 12.83 22.90
C GLY A 137 7.03 11.38 23.41
N VAL A 138 6.61 10.41 22.60
CA VAL A 138 6.51 8.99 22.97
C VAL A 138 7.78 8.23 22.57
N ASP A 139 8.20 7.28 23.40
CA ASP A 139 9.30 6.38 23.08
C ASP A 139 8.81 5.27 22.15
N ILE A 140 9.48 5.14 21.00
CA ILE A 140 9.21 4.13 19.98
C ILE A 140 10.35 3.11 20.02
N LEU A 141 10.02 1.84 20.16
CA LEU A 141 10.94 0.74 19.99
C LEU A 141 10.99 0.36 18.51
N LEU A 142 12.09 0.64 17.83
CA LEU A 142 12.35 0.13 16.49
C LEU A 142 12.74 -1.34 16.62
N MET A 143 12.02 -2.25 15.96
CA MET A 143 12.12 -3.69 16.20
C MET A 143 12.90 -4.41 15.12
N LYS A 144 12.53 -4.22 13.85
CA LYS A 144 13.16 -4.84 12.68
C LYS A 144 12.85 -4.06 11.40
N THR A 145 13.60 -4.36 10.35
CA THR A 145 13.35 -3.85 8.99
C THR A 145 12.51 -4.86 8.20
N TYR A 146 11.73 -4.36 7.24
CA TYR A 146 10.98 -5.16 6.28
C TYR A 146 10.83 -4.38 4.96
N VAL A 147 10.39 -5.04 3.90
CA VAL A 147 10.20 -4.43 2.58
C VAL A 147 8.70 -4.38 2.26
N GLU A 148 8.24 -3.24 1.77
CA GLU A 148 6.94 -3.09 1.10
C GLU A 148 7.15 -2.97 -0.41
N ASP A 149 6.43 -3.78 -1.17
CA ASP A 149 6.38 -3.67 -2.62
C ASP A 149 5.17 -2.84 -3.04
N PHE A 150 5.35 -2.10 -4.13
CA PHE A 150 4.30 -1.34 -4.79
C PHE A 150 4.45 -1.48 -6.31
N ILE A 151 3.37 -1.18 -7.02
CA ILE A 151 3.41 -0.99 -8.48
C ILE A 151 3.16 0.49 -8.75
N GLN A 152 4.01 1.10 -9.57
CA GLN A 152 3.78 2.46 -10.03
C GLN A 152 3.03 2.42 -11.35
N GLY A 153 1.99 3.24 -11.44
CA GLY A 153 1.15 3.28 -12.62
C GLY A 153 0.47 4.63 -12.78
N ASN A 154 -0.14 4.86 -13.93
CA ASN A 154 -0.92 6.06 -14.18
C ASN A 154 -2.35 5.66 -14.55
N CYS A 155 -3.33 6.27 -13.90
CA CYS A 155 -4.73 6.04 -14.23
C CYS A 155 -5.04 6.61 -15.63
N LEU A 156 -5.86 5.89 -16.38
CA LEU A 156 -6.33 6.27 -17.70
C LEU A 156 -7.79 6.74 -17.59
N GLN A 157 -8.00 8.05 -17.71
CA GLN A 157 -9.32 8.65 -17.62
C GLN A 157 -9.73 9.18 -18.98
N GLN A 158 -10.86 8.72 -19.50
CA GLN A 158 -11.39 9.13 -20.80
C GLN A 158 -10.38 8.98 -21.96
N GLY A 159 -9.54 7.93 -21.88
CA GLY A 159 -8.50 7.66 -22.88
C GLY A 159 -7.24 8.53 -22.75
N VAL A 160 -7.15 9.40 -21.75
CA VAL A 160 -6.00 10.24 -21.44
C VAL A 160 -5.29 9.71 -20.20
N LEU A 161 -3.96 9.58 -20.28
CA LEU A 161 -3.16 9.09 -19.16
C LEU A 161 -2.93 10.25 -18.18
N SER A 162 -3.19 10.03 -16.90
CA SER A 162 -2.90 11.00 -15.84
C SER A 162 -1.40 11.34 -15.83
N PRO A 163 -1.01 12.62 -15.73
CA PRO A 163 0.39 13.00 -15.57
C PRO A 163 0.95 12.68 -14.17
N ASP A 164 0.07 12.47 -13.19
CA ASP A 164 0.48 12.14 -11.83
C ASP A 164 0.53 10.61 -11.70
N PRO A 165 1.72 10.01 -11.46
CA PRO A 165 1.78 8.59 -11.19
C PRO A 165 1.16 8.30 -9.83
N SER A 166 0.48 7.17 -9.75
CA SER A 166 -0.05 6.57 -8.54
C SER A 166 0.89 5.47 -8.06
N LEU A 167 0.99 5.35 -6.74
CA LEU A 167 1.63 4.22 -6.08
C LEU A 167 0.52 3.24 -5.70
N VAL A 168 0.49 2.08 -6.33
CA VAL A 168 -0.51 1.03 -6.11
C VAL A 168 0.04 0.05 -5.08
N ALA A 169 -0.59 0.00 -3.91
CA ALA A 169 -0.29 -1.01 -2.90
C ALA A 169 -0.77 -2.39 -3.35
N LEU A 170 -0.11 -3.45 -2.89
CA LEU A 170 -0.48 -4.84 -3.21
C LEU A 170 -1.66 -5.28 -2.32
N CYS A 171 -2.80 -4.60 -2.43
CA CYS A 171 -4.00 -4.91 -1.66
C CYS A 171 -4.71 -6.12 -2.27
N ALA A 172 -4.98 -7.15 -1.45
CA ALA A 172 -5.64 -8.38 -1.90
C ALA A 172 -7.12 -8.19 -2.29
N ASN A 173 -7.73 -7.09 -1.87
CA ASN A 173 -9.12 -6.76 -2.20
C ASN A 173 -9.26 -6.13 -3.60
N ILE A 174 -8.15 -5.76 -4.24
CA ILE A 174 -8.15 -5.22 -5.60
C ILE A 174 -7.77 -6.36 -6.54
N SER A 175 -8.62 -6.62 -7.53
CA SER A 175 -8.33 -7.54 -8.62
C SER A 175 -8.24 -6.81 -9.95
N VAL A 176 -7.32 -7.26 -10.79
CA VAL A 176 -7.06 -6.68 -12.10
C VAL A 176 -7.02 -7.74 -13.19
N SER A 177 -7.35 -7.35 -14.42
CA SER A 177 -7.13 -8.15 -15.62
C SER A 177 -6.38 -7.34 -16.68
N ILE A 178 -5.56 -8.01 -17.48
CA ILE A 178 -4.76 -7.38 -18.53
C ILE A 178 -5.65 -7.02 -19.71
N ILE A 179 -5.57 -5.77 -20.14
CA ILE A 179 -6.17 -5.33 -21.40
C ILE A 179 -5.27 -5.77 -22.55
N THR A 180 -5.83 -6.59 -23.44
CA THR A 180 -5.11 -7.19 -24.57
C THR A 180 -5.36 -6.48 -25.90
N GLY A 181 -6.40 -5.63 -25.96
CA GLY A 181 -6.79 -4.94 -27.18
C GLY A 181 -8.03 -4.07 -26.99
N TYR A 182 -8.55 -3.58 -28.12
CA TYR A 182 -9.89 -3.03 -28.21
C TYR A 182 -10.87 -4.11 -28.67
N ALA A 183 -12.11 -4.08 -28.21
CA ALA A 183 -13.14 -5.03 -28.61
C ALA A 183 -13.52 -4.87 -30.10
N ASN A 184 -13.60 -3.62 -30.56
CA ASN A 184 -14.16 -3.27 -31.87
C ASN A 184 -13.17 -2.54 -32.79
N LYS A 185 -11.85 -2.63 -32.54
CA LYS A 185 -10.82 -1.98 -33.37
C LYS A 185 -9.67 -2.94 -33.70
N PRO A 186 -8.97 -2.72 -34.82
CA PRO A 186 -7.78 -3.51 -35.16
C PRO A 186 -6.68 -3.41 -34.10
N GLN A 187 -5.88 -4.48 -33.97
CA GLN A 187 -4.81 -4.57 -32.97
C GLN A 187 -3.73 -3.49 -33.18
N GLU A 188 -3.50 -3.07 -34.42
CA GLU A 188 -2.54 -2.01 -34.76
C GLU A 188 -2.89 -0.68 -34.10
N LYS A 189 -4.20 -0.37 -33.98
CA LYS A 189 -4.66 0.84 -33.27
C LYS A 189 -4.37 0.75 -31.79
N PHE A 190 -4.54 -0.42 -31.18
CA PHE A 190 -4.21 -0.64 -29.77
C PHE A 190 -2.70 -0.49 -29.54
N HIS A 191 -1.87 -1.13 -30.37
CA HIS A 191 -0.42 -0.98 -30.29
C HIS A 191 0.05 0.47 -30.50
N ALA A 192 -0.58 1.19 -31.43
CA ALA A 192 -0.30 2.62 -31.63
C ALA A 192 -0.64 3.44 -30.37
N LYS A 193 -1.75 3.14 -29.69
CA LYS A 193 -2.11 3.78 -28.43
C LYS A 193 -1.07 3.48 -27.33
N LEU A 194 -0.65 2.22 -27.17
CA LEU A 194 0.37 1.84 -26.19
C LEU A 194 1.70 2.59 -26.44
N ARG A 195 2.13 2.71 -27.70
CA ARG A 195 3.32 3.50 -28.07
C ARG A 195 3.17 4.99 -27.73
N SER A 196 2.00 5.57 -27.98
CA SER A 196 1.71 6.96 -27.61
C SER A 196 1.73 7.18 -26.10
N MET A 197 1.22 6.24 -25.32
CA MET A 197 1.30 6.29 -23.85
C MET A 197 2.75 6.19 -23.37
N GLU A 198 3.54 5.29 -23.97
CA GLU A 198 4.96 5.13 -23.65
C GLU A 198 5.74 6.44 -23.88
N ALA A 199 5.58 7.03 -25.06
CA ALA A 199 6.22 8.29 -25.40
C ALA A 199 5.82 9.43 -24.44
N PHE A 200 4.56 9.47 -24.01
CA PHE A 200 4.12 10.45 -23.01
C PHE A 200 4.82 10.22 -21.66
N VAL A 201 4.92 8.96 -21.22
CA VAL A 201 5.53 8.60 -19.95
C VAL A 201 7.01 8.98 -19.91
N ASP A 202 7.75 8.62 -20.96
CA ASP A 202 9.19 8.88 -21.06
C ASP A 202 9.55 10.37 -20.94
N HIS A 203 8.67 11.26 -21.42
CA HIS A 203 8.94 12.70 -21.45
C HIS A 203 8.35 13.46 -20.27
N ASN A 204 7.26 12.98 -19.66
CA ASN A 204 6.46 13.78 -18.74
C ASN A 204 6.38 13.22 -17.31
N ILE A 205 6.68 11.94 -17.11
CA ILE A 205 6.39 11.27 -15.83
C ILE A 205 7.67 11.05 -15.03
N LYS A 206 7.65 11.50 -13.78
CA LYS A 206 8.68 11.19 -12.78
C LYS A 206 8.11 10.23 -11.75
N PHE A 207 8.68 9.04 -11.72
CA PHE A 207 8.31 8.00 -10.78
C PHE A 207 8.93 8.24 -9.39
N TYR A 208 8.26 7.76 -8.35
CA TYR A 208 8.68 7.91 -6.95
C TYR A 208 9.58 6.75 -6.50
N GLU A 209 10.17 6.87 -5.31
CA GLU A 209 10.94 5.78 -4.67
C GLU A 209 10.10 4.92 -3.72
N GLY A 210 8.87 5.34 -3.40
CA GLY A 210 7.94 4.60 -2.54
C GLY A 210 6.96 5.52 -1.80
N CYS A 211 6.39 5.02 -0.70
CA CYS A 211 5.51 5.80 0.17
C CYS A 211 6.33 6.43 1.32
N LEU A 212 6.71 7.70 1.19
CA LEU A 212 7.51 8.40 2.20
C LEU A 212 6.74 8.70 3.51
N GLU A 213 5.46 8.37 3.58
CA GLU A 213 4.65 8.63 4.77
C GLU A 213 4.96 7.63 5.89
N ILE A 214 5.04 8.14 7.13
CA ILE A 214 4.96 7.29 8.33
C ILE A 214 3.50 6.94 8.56
N THR A 215 3.20 5.64 8.59
CA THR A 215 1.85 5.12 8.73
C THR A 215 1.70 4.27 9.98
N LYS A 216 0.47 4.21 10.50
CA LYS A 216 0.10 3.32 11.60
C LYS A 216 -0.46 2.03 11.02
N PHE A 217 -0.12 0.90 11.62
CA PHE A 217 -0.70 -0.39 11.23
C PHE A 217 -2.20 -0.37 11.55
N ASN A 218 -3.02 -0.80 10.60
CA ASN A 218 -4.43 -0.97 10.81
C ASN A 218 -4.72 -2.46 11.03
N SER A 219 -5.14 -2.80 12.26
CA SER A 219 -5.50 -4.17 12.63
C SER A 219 -6.78 -4.67 11.97
N ASP A 220 -7.72 -3.77 11.69
CA ASP A 220 -9.04 -4.11 11.17
C ASP A 220 -8.94 -4.47 9.68
N SER A 221 -8.12 -3.73 8.93
CA SER A 221 -7.83 -4.02 7.52
C SER A 221 -6.61 -4.91 7.31
N MET A 222 -5.87 -5.26 8.37
CA MET A 222 -4.63 -6.05 8.33
C MET A 222 -3.57 -5.45 7.37
N THR A 223 -3.48 -4.12 7.33
CA THR A 223 -2.53 -3.38 6.48
C THR A 223 -1.52 -2.59 7.29
N THR A 224 -0.40 -2.23 6.65
CA THR A 224 0.63 -1.36 7.26
C THR A 224 0.22 0.12 7.27
N GLY A 225 -1.01 0.44 6.87
CA GLY A 225 -1.51 1.81 6.70
C GLY A 225 -1.06 2.49 5.41
N THR A 226 -0.30 1.78 4.54
CA THR A 226 -0.01 2.20 3.15
C THR A 226 -0.91 1.48 2.13
N GLY A 227 -1.83 0.63 2.59
CA GLY A 227 -2.64 -0.29 1.78
C GLY A 227 -1.98 -1.67 1.56
N ASN A 228 -0.69 -1.81 1.89
CA ASN A 228 0.00 -3.10 1.79
C ASN A 228 -0.36 -4.04 2.94
N PRO A 229 -0.42 -5.36 2.70
CA PRO A 229 -0.66 -6.34 3.76
C PRO A 229 0.49 -6.33 4.76
N ILE A 230 0.18 -6.55 6.03
CA ILE A 230 1.21 -6.70 7.05
C ILE A 230 2.04 -7.96 6.76
N PRO A 231 3.39 -7.86 6.69
CA PRO A 231 4.25 -9.03 6.58
C PRO A 231 3.94 -10.04 7.68
N ARG A 232 3.81 -11.32 7.31
CA ARG A 232 3.33 -12.37 8.22
C ARG A 232 4.19 -12.54 9.46
N ASP A 233 5.48 -12.30 9.35
CA ASP A 233 6.44 -12.34 10.45
C ASP A 233 6.32 -11.12 11.38
N LEU A 234 5.64 -10.04 10.96
CA LEU A 234 5.35 -8.85 11.75
C LEU A 234 3.97 -8.86 12.39
N LEU A 235 3.06 -9.72 11.93
CA LEU A 235 1.81 -9.94 12.62
C LEU A 235 2.17 -10.36 14.05
N PRO A 236 1.74 -9.61 15.09
CA PRO A 236 1.72 -10.18 16.43
C PRO A 236 0.98 -11.50 16.29
N PHE A 237 1.38 -12.53 17.04
CA PHE A 237 0.49 -13.67 17.28
C PHE A 237 -0.75 -13.14 18.02
N TYR A 238 -1.63 -12.42 17.31
CA TYR A 238 -3.04 -12.52 17.54
C TYR A 238 -3.27 -14.01 17.45
N SER A 239 -3.43 -14.64 18.60
CA SER A 239 -4.06 -15.94 18.64
C SER A 239 -5.27 -15.77 17.73
N MET A 240 -5.26 -16.44 16.59
CA MET A 240 -6.51 -16.89 16.02
C MET A 240 -7.08 -17.84 17.06
N GLN A 241 -7.63 -17.30 18.15
CA GLN A 241 -8.87 -17.83 18.64
C GLN A 241 -9.81 -17.61 17.49
N SER A 242 -9.82 -18.59 16.58
CA SER A 242 -11.03 -19.00 15.93
C SER A 242 -12.12 -18.87 16.97
N SER A 243 -12.93 -17.84 16.84
CA SER A 243 -14.31 -18.02 17.20
C SER A 243 -14.81 -19.10 16.25
N GLU A 244 -14.58 -20.36 16.62
CA GLU A 244 -15.60 -21.38 16.48
C GLU A 244 -16.82 -20.82 17.22
N LYS A 245 -17.54 -19.93 16.54
CA LYS A 245 -18.97 -19.80 16.80
C LYS A 245 -19.52 -21.11 16.28
N THR A 246 -19.51 -22.07 17.21
CA THR A 246 -20.46 -23.18 17.31
C THR A 246 -21.50 -23.15 16.21
N ASP A 247 -21.43 -24.14 15.33
CA ASP A 247 -22.54 -24.58 14.49
C ASP A 247 -23.79 -24.68 15.35
N THR A 248 -24.51 -23.57 15.44
CA THR A 248 -25.85 -23.54 15.97
C THR A 248 -26.69 -23.71 14.72
N PRO A 249 -27.27 -24.90 14.49
CA PRO A 249 -28.09 -25.11 13.31
C PRO A 249 -29.20 -24.05 13.29
N PRO A 250 -29.57 -23.56 12.09
CA PRO A 250 -30.57 -22.50 11.97
C PRO A 250 -31.86 -22.92 12.68
N ILE A 251 -32.37 -22.05 13.55
CA ILE A 251 -33.68 -22.22 14.18
C ILE A 251 -34.72 -22.17 13.06
N LEU A 252 -35.31 -23.32 12.74
CA LEU A 252 -36.42 -23.43 11.80
C LEU A 252 -37.64 -22.74 12.42
N ILE A 253 -38.07 -21.63 11.83
CA ILE A 253 -39.34 -20.99 12.15
C ILE A 253 -40.46 -21.93 11.66
N PRO A 254 -41.41 -22.36 12.51
CA PRO A 254 -42.54 -23.15 12.07
C PRO A 254 -43.37 -22.35 11.07
N LYS A 255 -43.63 -22.94 9.89
CA LYS A 255 -44.62 -22.41 8.96
C LYS A 255 -45.96 -22.31 9.69
N ALA A 256 -46.56 -21.12 9.67
CA ALA A 256 -47.94 -20.93 10.08
C ALA A 256 -48.83 -21.89 9.26
N LYS A 257 -49.71 -22.61 9.95
CA LYS A 257 -50.72 -23.45 9.30
C LYS A 257 -51.71 -22.54 8.57
N GLU A 258 -51.85 -22.75 7.27
CA GLU A 258 -53.13 -22.55 6.58
C GLU A 258 -54.04 -23.74 6.85
#